data_AF-A0A2D3WFV9-F1
#
_entry.id   AF-A0A2D3WFV9-F1
#
_cell.length_a   1.000
_cell.length_b   1.000
_cell.length_c   1.000
_cell.angle_alpha   90.00
_cell.angle_beta   90.00
_cell.angle_gamma   90.00
#
_symmetry.space_group_name_H-M   'P 1'
#
loop_
_entity.id
_entity.type
_entity.pdbx_description
1 polymer ?
#
loop_
_entity_poly.entity_id
_entity_poly.type
_entity_poly.pdbx_seq_one_letter_code
_entity_poly.pdbx_strand_id
1 'polypeptide(L)'
;MKDEMIVVVEGKEIDLSKITRLYPAALISAGGESASVSLEWAELKAEQITLEAYVLMCDFDPVGEVPLNRIEVRFETKEELFALMQEIAQKLQN
;
A
#
# COMPACT_ATOMS: atom_id res chain seq x y z
N MET A 1 -20.82 -12.61 2.09
CA MET A 1 -20.61 -11.74 0.92
C MET A 1 -20.06 -10.36 1.28
N LYS A 2 -20.77 -9.44 1.94
CA LYS A 2 -20.18 -8.11 2.26
C LYS A 2 -18.97 -8.19 3.21
N ASP A 3 -19.05 -9.06 4.21
CA ASP A 3 -17.98 -9.23 5.21
C ASP A 3 -16.75 -10.00 4.67
N GLU A 4 -16.88 -10.70 3.54
CA GLU A 4 -15.75 -11.42 2.91
C GLU A 4 -14.76 -10.45 2.24
N MET A 5 -15.24 -9.28 1.85
CA MET A 5 -14.49 -8.22 1.14
C MET A 5 -13.92 -7.16 2.07
N ILE A 6 -14.07 -7.33 3.39
CA ILE A 6 -13.41 -6.47 4.37
C ILE A 6 -12.11 -7.14 4.81
N VAL A 7 -11.05 -6.34 4.87
CA VAL A 7 -9.77 -6.69 5.47
C VAL A 7 -9.49 -5.70 6.59
N VAL A 8 -9.13 -6.20 7.78
CA VAL A 8 -8.82 -5.35 8.93
C VAL A 8 -7.34 -5.45 9.22
N VAL A 9 -6.62 -4.33 9.11
CA VAL A 9 -5.19 -4.27 9.40
C VAL A 9 -4.93 -3.11 10.34
N GLU A 10 -4.29 -3.37 11.48
CA GLU A 10 -4.01 -2.35 12.51
C GLU A 10 -5.27 -1.58 12.96
N GLY A 11 -6.43 -2.24 12.98
CA GLY A 11 -7.71 -1.59 13.32
C GLY A 11 -8.30 -0.70 12.22
N LYS A 12 -7.68 -0.64 11.04
CA LYS A 12 -8.23 0.01 9.84
C LYS A 12 -9.02 -1.02 9.04
N GLU A 13 -10.28 -0.72 8.76
CA GLU A 13 -11.12 -1.53 7.88
C GLU A 13 -10.94 -1.07 6.42
N ILE A 14 -10.60 -2.01 5.54
CA ILE A 14 -10.40 -1.80 4.11
C ILE A 14 -11.50 -2.56 3.38
N ASP A 15 -12.42 -1.82 2.75
CA ASP A 15 -13.48 -2.38 1.91
C ASP A 15 -12.96 -2.60 0.48
N LEU A 16 -12.54 -3.83 0.20
CA LEU A 16 -11.96 -4.21 -1.09
C LEU A 16 -12.94 -4.06 -2.25
N SER A 17 -14.25 -4.01 -2.00
CA SER A 17 -15.24 -3.79 -3.06
C SER A 17 -15.26 -2.37 -3.61
N LYS A 18 -14.66 -1.42 -2.87
CA LYS A 18 -14.59 0.01 -3.22
C LYS A 18 -13.23 0.46 -3.71
N ILE A 19 -12.22 -0.42 -3.63
CA ILE A 19 -10.85 -0.05 -3.99
C ILE A 19 -10.75 0.23 -5.48
N THR A 20 -10.11 1.34 -5.83
CA THR A 20 -9.89 1.72 -7.24
C THR A 20 -8.44 1.52 -7.65
N ARG A 21 -7.51 1.65 -6.70
CA ARG A 21 -6.08 1.35 -6.88
C ARG A 21 -5.54 0.63 -5.65
N LEU A 22 -4.82 -0.45 -5.90
CA LEU A 22 -4.13 -1.23 -4.89
C LEU A 22 -2.70 -1.51 -5.38
N TYR A 23 -1.69 -0.97 -4.71
CA TYR A 23 -0.31 -1.15 -5.16
C TYR A 23 0.71 -1.05 -4.02
N PRO A 24 1.82 -1.81 -4.10
CA PRO A 24 2.93 -1.70 -3.16
C PRO A 24 3.80 -0.48 -3.46
N ALA A 25 4.32 0.15 -2.42
CA ALA A 25 5.23 1.28 -2.48
C ALA A 25 6.27 1.22 -1.34
N ALA A 26 7.30 2.05 -1.44
CA ALA A 26 8.23 2.32 -0.36
C ALA A 26 8.04 3.77 0.09
N LEU A 27 7.86 3.97 1.39
CA LEU A 27 7.96 5.28 2.02
C LEU A 27 9.44 5.55 2.30
N ILE A 28 9.96 6.63 1.75
CA ILE A 28 11.38 6.98 1.82
C ILE A 28 11.53 8.41 2.32
N SER A 29 12.69 8.70 2.90
CA SER A 29 13.17 10.06 3.14
C SER A 29 14.36 10.37 2.25
N ALA A 30 14.33 11.55 1.62
CA ALA A 30 15.44 12.08 0.84
C ALA A 30 15.44 13.61 0.87
N GLY A 31 16.59 14.24 1.10
CA GLY A 31 16.70 15.70 1.07
C GLY A 31 15.86 16.44 2.13
N GLY A 32 15.47 15.76 3.21
CA GLY A 32 14.62 16.33 4.27
C GLY A 32 13.12 16.21 4.01
N GLU A 33 12.71 15.57 2.92
CA GLU A 33 11.30 15.31 2.59
C GLU A 33 11.03 13.80 2.60
N SER A 34 9.79 13.42 2.93
CA SER A 34 9.32 12.03 2.83
C SER A 34 8.37 11.87 1.64
N ALA A 35 8.54 10.79 0.89
CA ALA A 35 7.73 10.49 -0.29
C ALA A 35 7.47 9.00 -0.43
N SER A 36 6.35 8.64 -1.04
CA SER A 36 6.08 7.26 -1.43
C SER A 36 6.47 7.04 -2.89
N VAL A 37 7.32 6.04 -3.15
CA VAL A 37 7.88 5.71 -4.46
C VAL A 37 7.66 4.23 -4.79
N SER A 38 7.90 3.82 -6.04
CA SER A 38 7.86 2.40 -6.37
C SER A 38 8.97 1.64 -5.63
N LEU A 39 8.73 0.35 -5.35
CA LEU A 39 9.73 -0.52 -4.72
C LEU A 39 11.03 -0.59 -5.54
N GLU A 40 10.91 -0.71 -6.86
CA GLU A 40 12.05 -0.76 -7.78
C GLU A 40 12.89 0.52 -7.71
N TRP A 41 12.25 1.69 -7.69
CA TRP A 41 12.98 2.94 -7.61
C TRP A 41 13.74 3.07 -6.28
N ALA A 42 13.10 2.67 -5.18
CA ALA A 42 13.74 2.68 -3.85
C ALA A 42 14.96 1.75 -3.81
N GLU A 43 14.90 0.58 -4.46
CA GLU A 43 16.05 -0.32 -4.59
C GLU A 43 17.17 0.31 -5.43
N LEU A 44 16.84 0.89 -6.59
CA LEU A 44 17.81 1.55 -7.48
C LEU A 44 18.51 2.74 -6.81
N LYS A 45 17.87 3.36 -5.81
CA LYS A 45 18.36 4.55 -5.11
C LYS A 45 18.75 4.29 -3.67
N ALA A 46 18.87 3.04 -3.24
CA ALA A 46 19.05 2.67 -1.83
C ALA A 46 20.21 3.39 -1.12
N GLU A 47 21.28 3.74 -1.84
CA GLU A 47 22.43 4.47 -1.28
C GLU A 47 22.19 5.98 -1.07
N GLN A 48 21.11 6.53 -1.65
CA GLN A 48 20.80 7.97 -1.68
C GLN A 48 19.56 8.33 -0.84
N ILE A 49 18.88 7.33 -0.27
CA ILE A 49 17.63 7.50 0.46
C ILE A 49 17.70 6.78 1.81
N THR A 50 16.79 7.14 2.71
CA THR A 50 16.46 6.31 3.87
C THR A 50 15.12 5.66 3.62
N LEU A 51 15.04 4.32 3.68
CA LEU A 51 13.77 3.63 3.67
C LEU A 51 13.11 3.78 5.06
N GLU A 52 11.89 4.30 5.11
CA GLU A 52 11.12 4.46 6.35
C GLU A 52 10.17 3.28 6.57
N ALA A 53 9.48 2.83 5.52
CA ALA A 53 8.56 1.70 5.58
C ALA A 53 8.27 1.14 4.17
N TYR A 54 7.83 -0.11 4.11
CA TYR A 54 7.07 -0.62 2.98
C TYR A 54 5.60 -0.29 3.18
N VAL A 55 4.88 0.04 2.11
CA VAL A 55 3.50 0.52 2.22
C VAL A 55 2.61 -0.12 1.18
N LEU A 56 1.44 -0.60 1.60
CA LEU A 56 0.34 -0.91 0.70
C LEU A 56 -0.55 0.33 0.56
N MET A 57 -0.66 0.83 -0.67
CA MET A 57 -1.53 1.95 -1.01
C MET A 57 -2.91 1.44 -1.41
N CYS A 58 -3.93 1.85 -0.66
CA CYS A 58 -5.34 1.56 -0.95
C CYS A 58 -6.08 2.86 -1.25
N ASP A 59 -6.35 3.14 -2.52
CA ASP A 59 -7.11 4.33 -2.93
C ASP A 59 -8.56 3.99 -3.25
N PHE A 60 -9.45 4.94 -2.98
CA PHE A 60 -10.89 4.79 -3.20
C PHE A 60 -11.45 5.84 -4.18
N ASP A 61 -10.70 6.90 -4.49
CA ASP A 61 -11.11 7.90 -5.48
C ASP A 61 -10.98 7.35 -6.92
N PRO A 62 -11.79 7.85 -7.87
CA PRO A 62 -11.71 7.44 -9.27
C PRO A 62 -10.30 7.49 -9.86
N VAL A 63 -10.03 6.57 -10.79
CA VAL A 63 -8.75 6.54 -11.51
C VAL A 63 -8.60 7.82 -12.33
N GLY A 64 -7.44 8.48 -12.21
CA GLY A 64 -7.15 9.76 -12.84
C GLY A 64 -7.34 10.98 -11.93
N GLU A 65 -7.97 10.80 -10.76
CA GLU A 65 -8.09 11.84 -9.74
C GLU A 65 -6.99 11.73 -8.68
N VAL A 66 -6.71 12.87 -8.04
CA VAL A 66 -5.81 12.93 -6.88
C VAL A 66 -6.42 12.09 -5.76
N PRO A 67 -5.71 11.06 -5.24
CA PRO A 67 -6.23 10.20 -4.19
C PRO A 67 -6.23 10.92 -2.84
N LEU A 68 -7.37 11.49 -2.46
CA LEU A 68 -7.60 12.14 -1.16
C LEU A 68 -8.15 11.14 -0.12
N ASN A 69 -8.83 10.10 -0.59
CA ASN A 69 -9.33 8.98 0.18
C ASN A 69 -8.37 7.80 0.00
N ARG A 70 -7.31 7.81 0.80
CA ARG A 70 -6.26 6.79 0.82
C ARG A 70 -6.13 6.18 2.20
N ILE A 71 -5.97 4.86 2.24
CA ILE A 71 -5.45 4.14 3.40
C ILE A 71 -4.03 3.66 3.07
N GLU A 72 -3.09 4.01 3.94
CA GLU A 72 -1.74 3.46 3.94
C GLU A 72 -1.61 2.41 5.04
N VAL A 73 -1.20 1.21 4.66
CA VAL A 73 -0.81 0.15 5.59
C VAL A 73 0.70 0.02 5.52
N ARG A 74 1.39 0.19 6.64
CA ARG A 74 2.85 0.24 6.71
C ARG A 74 3.40 -1.07 7.25
N PHE A 75 4.55 -1.47 6.73
CA PHE A 75 5.23 -2.70 7.07
C PHE A 75 6.72 -2.44 7.23
N GLU A 76 7.34 -3.22 8.10
CA GLU A 76 8.79 -3.19 8.27
C GLU A 76 9.49 -3.95 7.14
N THR A 77 8.84 -5.00 6.61
CA THR A 77 9.42 -5.91 5.61
C THR A 77 8.58 -6.01 4.33
N LYS A 78 9.22 -6.39 3.21
CA LYS A 78 8.50 -6.66 1.95
C LYS A 78 7.65 -7.92 2.07
N GLU A 79 8.11 -8.87 2.85
CA GLU A 79 7.46 -10.15 3.09
C GLU A 79 6.08 -9.96 3.73
N GLU A 80 5.97 -9.08 4.74
CA GLU A 80 4.69 -8.74 5.37
C GLU A 80 3.74 -8.02 4.40
N LEU A 81 4.27 -7.05 3.64
CA LEU A 81 3.51 -6.35 2.60
C LEU A 81 2.94 -7.34 1.58
N PHE A 82 3.76 -8.24 1.06
CA PHE A 82 3.34 -9.21 0.06
C PHE A 82 2.43 -10.31 0.62
N ALA A 83 2.60 -10.69 1.90
CA ALA A 83 1.68 -11.60 2.57
C ALA A 83 0.26 -11.01 2.62
N LEU A 84 0.10 -9.73 2.99
CA LEU A 84 -1.21 -9.08 2.97
C LEU A 84 -1.75 -8.97 1.53
N MET A 85 -0.91 -8.60 0.56
CA MET A 85 -1.35 -8.55 -0.84
C MET A 85 -1.84 -9.91 -1.35
N GLN A 86 -1.21 -11.01 -0.91
CA GLN A 86 -1.64 -12.36 -1.25
C GLN A 86 -3.00 -12.70 -0.61
N GLU A 87 -3.23 -12.32 0.65
CA GLU A 87 -4.54 -12.46 1.30
C GLU A 87 -5.63 -11.70 0.53
N ILE A 88 -5.37 -10.45 0.17
CA ILE A 88 -6.30 -9.63 -0.61
C ILE A 88 -6.57 -10.25 -1.98
N ALA A 89 -5.54 -10.75 -2.66
CA ALA A 89 -5.69 -11.39 -3.96
C ALA A 89 -6.58 -12.63 -3.89
N GLN A 90 -6.48 -13.44 -2.82
CA GLN A 90 -7.35 -14.60 -2.60
C GLN A 90 -8.81 -14.18 -2.37
N LYS A 91 -9.04 -13.09 -1.62
CA LYS A 91 -10.38 -12.54 -1.41
C LYS A 91 -11.02 -12.00 -2.70
N LEU A 92 -10.23 -11.40 -3.60
CA LEU A 92 -10.71 -10.86 -4.87
C LEU A 92 -11.02 -11.93 -5.94
N GLN A 93 -10.53 -13.16 -5.77
CA GLN A 93 -10.75 -14.27 -6.69
C GLN A 93 -11.97 -15.13 -6.36
N ASN A 94 -12.54 -14.98 -5.18
CA ASN A 94 -13.71 -15.72 -4.69
C ASN A 94 -15.00 -14.90 -4.84
#